data_AF-A0AAU4RB48-F1
#
_entry.id   AF-A0AAU4RB48-F1
#
_cell.length_a   1.000
_cell.length_b   1.000
_cell.length_c   1.000
_cell.angle_alpha   90.00
_cell.angle_beta   90.00
_cell.angle_gamma   90.00
#
_symmetry.space_group_name_H-M   'P 1'
#
loop_
_entity.id
_entity.type
_entity.pdbx_description
1 polymer ?
#
loop_
_entity_poly.entity_id
_entity_poly.type
_entity_poly.pdbx_seq_one_letter_code
_entity_poly.pdbx_strand_id
1 'polypeptide(L)'
;MDPSPFTPFGDRAAELLDQWQRQNHRTLGTPTFLETGGSGALLASVVVRDRDPRHPRRRMIIKLCAADEEASVEPGGLKAAWLSRPVGNQSFPEAHLVEQLYDPMPVDDAWMMFQRIAGDGQDMVTLGTVVRKRQSRLPDIAAAVGRSLLADWNPDEQGGKSMSAAEFVATVLDRRLGPKAPLARWARDELGISLSDPWILLPEKPGELPNPLHLAEGGPLSRGVVDDPVRGRAHGDLHPGNIMVPERQDVGVGSYRLIDLTRFSADALLARDPVHLMLYLVAEFLPHLSDEARAEVLVLLIGRKATGLLVPQGLRRIVDGLREAPGPWLDERDIGPGWEVQWMLAIQACALMFAGRRKKYDSRIRRWFFLLAAEAAAVSLRRFEAYAPEEAVVVRAPSEVVAQAARASVAVTRVPVAVADAVATATTTDATAPAEQGLVASLLAAREALTFPTHRLGSQSATNVTSHELRAVVNRAQHARQQVEELLERDFAGLAEPARMCLLSVLNGLSEVTSLATRFEEALVVRTVRRQASITSTQGMHNALVSAMDALLASIRQALTKLRDSGS
;
A
#
# COMPACT_ATOMS: atom_id res chain seq x y z
N MET A 1 -10.84 19.70 -34.76
CA MET A 1 -10.46 18.29 -34.59
C MET A 1 -11.12 17.81 -33.31
N ASP A 2 -11.78 16.67 -33.34
CA ASP A 2 -12.34 16.09 -32.12
C ASP A 2 -11.18 15.76 -31.15
N PRO A 3 -11.34 16.04 -29.84
CA PRO A 3 -10.30 15.72 -28.87
C PRO A 3 -10.06 14.20 -28.83
N SER A 4 -8.79 13.81 -28.68
CA SER A 4 -8.42 12.40 -28.58
C SER A 4 -9.18 11.73 -27.43
N PRO A 5 -9.71 10.50 -27.62
CA PRO A 5 -10.43 9.80 -26.55
C PRO A 5 -9.49 9.39 -25.39
N PHE A 6 -8.19 9.59 -25.55
CA PHE A 6 -7.16 9.31 -24.57
C PHE A 6 -6.77 10.53 -23.71
N THR A 7 -7.43 11.68 -23.87
CA THR A 7 -7.20 12.87 -23.02
C THR A 7 -7.30 12.63 -21.51
N PRO A 8 -8.03 11.62 -20.97
CA PRO A 8 -7.96 11.33 -19.55
C PRO A 8 -6.60 10.82 -19.05
N PHE A 9 -5.70 10.38 -19.95
CA PHE A 9 -4.28 10.12 -19.62
C PHE A 9 -3.43 11.40 -19.58
N GLY A 10 -3.98 12.55 -19.98
CA GLY A 10 -3.26 13.81 -20.20
C GLY A 10 -3.01 14.07 -21.69
N ASP A 11 -2.91 15.35 -22.06
CA ASP A 11 -2.79 15.77 -23.47
C ASP A 11 -1.54 15.18 -24.13
N ARG A 12 -0.40 15.19 -23.42
CA ARG A 12 0.85 14.63 -23.91
C ARG A 12 0.76 13.12 -24.18
N ALA A 13 0.16 12.38 -23.26
CA ALA A 13 -0.06 10.94 -23.39
C ALA A 13 -0.97 10.63 -24.58
N ALA A 14 -2.02 11.44 -24.78
CA ALA A 14 -2.96 11.30 -25.88
C ALA A 14 -2.30 11.57 -27.25
N GLU A 15 -1.49 12.64 -27.35
CA GLU A 15 -0.71 12.95 -28.55
C GLU A 15 0.26 11.81 -28.92
N LEU A 16 0.96 11.24 -27.93
CA LEU A 16 1.89 10.13 -28.13
C LEU A 16 1.16 8.86 -28.60
N LEU A 17 -0.02 8.57 -28.07
CA LEU A 17 -0.86 7.46 -28.54
C LEU A 17 -1.34 7.67 -29.98
N ASP A 18 -1.73 8.89 -30.35
CA ASP A 18 -2.12 9.21 -31.72
C ASP A 18 -0.93 9.11 -32.69
N GLN A 19 0.25 9.54 -32.27
CA GLN A 19 1.49 9.35 -33.02
C GLN A 19 1.84 7.87 -33.17
N TRP A 20 1.78 7.10 -32.08
CA TRP A 20 2.06 5.66 -32.08
C TRP A 20 1.14 4.91 -33.03
N GLN A 21 -0.17 5.21 -33.04
CA GLN A 21 -1.15 4.64 -33.98
C GLN A 21 -0.76 4.90 -35.44
N ARG A 22 -0.38 6.15 -35.78
CA ARG A 22 0.04 6.51 -37.14
C ARG A 22 1.32 5.80 -37.57
N GLN A 23 2.36 5.84 -36.74
CA GLN A 23 3.68 5.27 -37.03
C GLN A 23 3.63 3.75 -37.20
N ASN A 24 2.80 3.08 -36.39
CA ASN A 24 2.69 1.63 -36.40
C ASN A 24 1.59 1.12 -37.35
N HIS A 25 0.85 2.02 -38.00
CA HIS A 25 -0.33 1.71 -38.79
C HIS A 25 -1.33 0.81 -38.04
N ARG A 26 -1.58 1.13 -36.77
CA ARG A 26 -2.54 0.46 -35.87
C ARG A 26 -3.65 1.42 -35.50
N THR A 27 -4.82 0.88 -35.15
CA THR A 27 -5.94 1.69 -34.66
C THR A 27 -6.37 1.17 -33.30
N LEU A 28 -6.46 2.08 -32.33
CA LEU A 28 -7.04 1.83 -31.02
C LEU A 28 -8.53 2.17 -31.07
N GLY A 29 -9.36 1.25 -30.58
CA GLY A 29 -10.77 1.53 -30.33
C GLY A 29 -10.96 2.48 -29.15
N THR A 30 -12.21 2.88 -28.92
CA THR A 30 -12.57 3.74 -27.79
C THR A 30 -12.14 3.10 -26.46
N PRO A 31 -11.34 3.80 -25.63
CA PRO A 31 -10.89 3.30 -24.35
C PRO A 31 -12.05 3.16 -23.36
N THR A 32 -12.01 2.09 -22.58
CA THR A 32 -12.78 1.94 -21.35
C THR A 32 -11.82 2.11 -20.19
N PHE A 33 -11.86 3.28 -19.53
CA PHE A 33 -11.03 3.54 -18.36
C PHE A 33 -11.45 2.63 -17.20
N LEU A 34 -10.46 2.02 -16.56
CA LEU A 34 -10.63 1.06 -15.48
C LEU A 34 -10.37 1.75 -14.14
N GLU A 35 -10.99 1.22 -13.09
CA GLU A 35 -10.67 1.64 -11.73
C GLU A 35 -9.22 1.28 -11.40
N THR A 36 -8.49 2.24 -10.83
CA THR A 36 -7.08 2.07 -10.52
C THR A 36 -6.89 1.72 -9.05
N GLY A 37 -5.82 0.97 -8.78
CA GLY A 37 -5.42 0.65 -7.40
C GLY A 37 -4.79 1.86 -6.71
N GLY A 38 -4.24 1.62 -5.50
CA GLY A 38 -3.54 2.65 -4.72
C GLY A 38 -2.22 3.14 -5.31
N SER A 39 -1.80 2.66 -6.49
CA SER A 39 -0.55 3.05 -7.16
C SER A 39 -0.62 4.39 -7.88
N GLY A 40 -1.82 4.98 -8.04
CA GLY A 40 -1.98 6.24 -8.77
C GLY A 40 -1.82 6.14 -10.29
N ALA A 41 -1.46 4.96 -10.81
CA ALA A 41 -1.45 4.70 -12.25
C ALA A 41 -2.86 4.88 -12.85
N LEU A 42 -2.93 5.24 -14.11
CA LEU A 42 -4.18 5.27 -14.89
C LEU A 42 -4.25 4.04 -15.79
N LEU A 43 -5.42 3.44 -15.92
CA LEU A 43 -5.63 2.21 -16.69
C LEU A 43 -6.78 2.38 -17.68
N ALA A 44 -6.59 1.90 -18.91
CA ALA A 44 -7.66 1.80 -19.89
C ALA A 44 -7.60 0.48 -20.65
N SER A 45 -8.74 -0.19 -20.78
CA SER A 45 -8.91 -1.32 -21.70
C SER A 45 -9.24 -0.78 -23.09
N VAL A 46 -8.51 -1.23 -24.10
CA VAL A 46 -8.71 -0.87 -25.51
C VAL A 46 -8.71 -2.12 -26.39
N VAL A 47 -9.39 -2.04 -27.53
CA VAL A 47 -9.22 -3.00 -28.63
C VAL A 47 -8.24 -2.41 -29.62
N VAL A 48 -7.11 -3.06 -29.84
CA VAL A 48 -6.18 -2.71 -30.94
C VAL A 48 -6.51 -3.55 -32.16
N ARG A 49 -6.58 -2.90 -33.32
CA ARG A 49 -6.59 -3.56 -34.64
C ARG A 49 -5.16 -3.69 -35.10
N ASP A 50 -4.65 -4.91 -35.09
CA ASP A 50 -3.26 -5.21 -35.47
C ASP A 50 -3.17 -5.68 -36.93
N ARG A 51 -1.99 -5.56 -37.52
CA ARG A 51 -1.66 -6.14 -38.83
C ARG A 51 -1.27 -7.61 -38.73
N ASP A 52 -1.01 -8.12 -37.53
CA ASP A 52 -0.78 -9.54 -37.31
C ASP A 52 -2.01 -10.35 -37.74
N PRO A 53 -1.94 -11.15 -38.81
CA PRO A 53 -3.08 -11.92 -39.30
C PRO A 53 -3.53 -13.00 -38.30
N ARG A 54 -2.69 -13.39 -37.34
CA ARG A 54 -3.06 -14.33 -36.27
C ARG A 54 -3.91 -13.65 -35.20
N HIS A 55 -3.73 -12.36 -35.01
CA HIS A 55 -4.41 -11.57 -33.99
C HIS A 55 -4.87 -10.20 -34.55
N PRO A 56 -5.74 -10.17 -35.57
CA PRO A 56 -6.12 -8.92 -36.26
C PRO A 56 -6.86 -7.94 -35.34
N ARG A 57 -7.44 -8.46 -34.25
CA ARG A 57 -8.08 -7.68 -33.18
C ARG A 57 -7.74 -8.32 -31.85
N ARG A 58 -7.16 -7.55 -30.93
CA ARG A 58 -6.90 -8.00 -29.56
C ARG A 58 -7.26 -6.92 -28.57
N ARG A 59 -7.72 -7.32 -27.39
CA ARG A 59 -7.88 -6.40 -26.26
C ARG A 59 -6.56 -6.27 -25.50
N MET A 60 -6.26 -5.09 -25.02
CA MET A 60 -5.09 -4.81 -24.20
C MET A 60 -5.41 -3.76 -23.13
N ILE A 61 -4.60 -3.72 -22.09
CA ILE A 61 -4.57 -2.65 -21.10
C ILE A 61 -3.48 -1.65 -21.49
N ILE A 62 -3.84 -0.38 -21.57
CA ILE A 62 -2.89 0.72 -21.53
C ILE A 62 -2.78 1.17 -20.08
N LYS A 63 -1.57 1.09 -19.51
CA LYS A 63 -1.25 1.59 -18.17
C LYS A 63 -0.34 2.80 -18.30
N LEU A 64 -0.76 3.95 -17.76
CA LEU A 64 0.12 5.09 -17.52
C LEU A 64 0.55 5.04 -16.06
N CYS A 65 1.82 4.73 -15.81
CA CYS A 65 2.40 4.70 -14.47
C CYS A 65 2.35 6.10 -13.84
N ALA A 66 2.25 6.18 -12.51
CA ALA A 66 2.39 7.47 -11.83
C ALA A 66 3.80 8.02 -12.04
N ALA A 67 3.98 9.35 -12.03
CA ALA A 67 5.32 9.95 -12.08
C ALA A 67 6.00 9.83 -10.71
N ASP A 68 6.61 8.68 -10.43
CA ASP A 68 7.38 8.43 -9.21
C ASP A 68 8.70 7.71 -9.51
N GLU A 69 9.58 7.59 -8.51
CA GLU A 69 10.89 6.94 -8.67
C GLU A 69 10.78 5.48 -9.15
N GLU A 70 9.67 4.79 -8.86
CA GLU A 70 9.46 3.38 -9.21
C GLU A 70 8.94 3.23 -10.66
N ALA A 71 8.31 4.26 -11.21
CA ALA A 71 7.75 4.28 -12.56
C ALA A 71 8.77 3.96 -13.65
N SER A 72 10.02 4.41 -13.46
CA SER A 72 11.12 4.14 -14.40
C SER A 72 11.55 2.67 -14.42
N VAL A 73 11.26 1.93 -13.35
CA VAL A 73 11.69 0.54 -13.17
C VAL A 73 10.62 -0.45 -13.65
N GLU A 74 9.34 -0.06 -13.58
CA GLU A 74 8.21 -0.95 -13.86
C GLU A 74 8.29 -1.67 -15.22
N PRO A 75 8.55 -0.99 -16.36
CA PRO A 75 8.64 -1.69 -17.64
C PRO A 75 9.78 -2.72 -17.69
N GLY A 76 10.88 -2.43 -16.98
CA GLY A 76 12.01 -3.34 -16.82
C GLY A 76 11.65 -4.58 -16.00
N GLY A 77 10.93 -4.40 -14.89
CA GLY A 77 10.49 -5.49 -14.01
C GLY A 77 9.61 -6.51 -14.74
N LEU A 78 8.63 -6.03 -15.51
CA LEU A 78 7.75 -6.90 -16.31
C LEU A 78 8.53 -7.72 -17.35
N LYS A 79 9.42 -7.05 -18.10
CA LYS A 79 10.26 -7.71 -19.11
C LYS A 79 11.22 -8.71 -18.47
N ALA A 80 11.84 -8.35 -17.34
CA ALA A 80 12.74 -9.23 -16.60
C ALA A 80 12.02 -10.50 -16.12
N ALA A 81 10.80 -10.38 -15.60
CA ALA A 81 9.99 -11.51 -15.17
C ALA A 81 9.68 -12.49 -16.33
N TRP A 82 9.33 -11.95 -17.50
CA TRP A 82 9.06 -12.75 -18.70
C TRP A 82 10.28 -13.46 -19.27
N LEU A 83 11.44 -12.80 -19.23
CA LEU A 83 12.70 -13.36 -19.70
C LEU A 83 13.29 -14.36 -18.70
N SER A 84 12.95 -14.26 -17.42
CA SER A 84 13.33 -15.19 -16.37
C SER A 84 12.48 -16.46 -16.42
N ARG A 85 12.55 -17.21 -17.53
CA ARG A 85 11.83 -18.48 -17.70
C ARG A 85 12.42 -19.54 -16.76
N PRO A 86 11.60 -20.27 -15.98
CA PRO A 86 12.10 -21.34 -15.12
C PRO A 86 12.54 -22.56 -15.93
N VAL A 87 13.66 -23.17 -15.53
CA VAL A 87 14.14 -24.42 -16.12
C VAL A 87 13.18 -25.55 -15.71
N GLY A 88 12.61 -26.26 -16.67
CA GLY A 88 11.65 -27.33 -16.42
C GLY A 88 10.18 -26.92 -16.54
N ASN A 89 9.85 -25.61 -16.55
CA ASN A 89 8.49 -25.12 -16.78
C ASN A 89 8.45 -23.85 -17.64
N GLN A 90 8.86 -23.96 -18.90
CA GLN A 90 8.92 -22.80 -19.80
C GLN A 90 7.56 -22.14 -20.08
N SER A 91 6.45 -22.84 -19.79
CA SER A 91 5.09 -22.31 -19.94
C SER A 91 4.66 -21.38 -18.81
N PHE A 92 5.38 -21.29 -17.69
CA PHE A 92 4.95 -20.49 -16.55
C PHE A 92 4.65 -19.02 -16.89
N PRO A 93 5.53 -18.27 -17.59
CA PRO A 93 5.23 -16.87 -17.93
C PRO A 93 3.96 -16.70 -18.75
N GLU A 94 3.74 -17.56 -19.73
CA GLU A 94 2.56 -17.52 -20.60
C GLU A 94 1.27 -17.87 -19.83
N ALA A 95 1.38 -18.82 -18.90
CA ALA A 95 0.28 -19.30 -18.08
C ALA A 95 -0.01 -18.41 -16.86
N HIS A 96 0.94 -17.61 -16.37
CA HIS A 96 0.79 -16.95 -15.07
C HIS A 96 1.23 -15.49 -15.03
N LEU A 97 1.89 -14.93 -16.05
CA LEU A 97 2.31 -13.53 -16.05
C LEU A 97 1.55 -12.72 -17.12
N VAL A 98 1.38 -11.43 -16.88
CA VAL A 98 0.82 -10.50 -17.87
C VAL A 98 1.89 -10.11 -18.90
N GLU A 99 1.59 -10.15 -20.20
CA GLU A 99 2.58 -9.90 -21.25
C GLU A 99 2.67 -8.41 -21.64
N GLN A 100 3.88 -7.89 -21.87
CA GLN A 100 4.10 -6.58 -22.50
C GLN A 100 4.01 -6.73 -24.03
N LEU A 101 2.93 -6.23 -24.65
CA LEU A 101 2.63 -6.46 -26.07
C LEU A 101 3.44 -5.58 -27.03
N TYR A 102 3.79 -4.38 -26.61
CA TYR A 102 4.53 -3.39 -27.40
C TYR A 102 5.57 -2.69 -26.52
N ASP A 103 6.54 -2.01 -27.12
CA ASP A 103 7.53 -1.27 -26.34
C ASP A 103 6.87 -0.18 -25.48
N PRO A 104 7.29 -0.03 -24.21
CA PRO A 104 6.79 1.02 -23.35
C PRO A 104 7.22 2.40 -23.89
N MET A 105 6.38 3.41 -23.70
CA MET A 105 6.66 4.78 -24.17
C MET A 105 6.88 5.72 -22.98
N PRO A 106 7.94 6.52 -22.97
CA PRO A 106 8.09 7.58 -21.97
C PRO A 106 7.04 8.67 -22.22
N VAL A 107 6.43 9.15 -21.13
CA VAL A 107 5.45 10.25 -21.13
C VAL A 107 5.85 11.20 -20.03
N ASP A 108 6.63 12.23 -20.38
CA ASP A 108 7.25 13.13 -19.41
C ASP A 108 8.07 12.34 -18.38
N ASP A 109 7.74 12.44 -17.09
CA ASP A 109 8.38 11.69 -15.99
C ASP A 109 7.71 10.33 -15.69
N ALA A 110 6.77 9.90 -16.54
CA ALA A 110 6.02 8.66 -16.41
C ALA A 110 6.28 7.70 -17.59
N TRP A 111 5.72 6.50 -17.48
CA TRP A 111 5.79 5.48 -18.52
C TRP A 111 4.41 4.97 -18.90
N MET A 112 4.18 4.84 -20.19
CA MET A 112 3.00 4.20 -20.76
C MET A 112 3.34 2.78 -21.22
N MET A 113 2.60 1.82 -20.71
CA MET A 113 2.76 0.39 -20.96
C MET A 113 1.54 -0.18 -21.68
N PHE A 114 1.79 -1.12 -22.58
CA PHE A 114 0.77 -1.87 -23.32
C PHE A 114 0.75 -3.35 -22.91
N GLN A 115 -0.18 -3.73 -22.05
CA GLN A 115 -0.22 -5.06 -21.44
C GLN A 115 -1.33 -5.91 -22.04
N ARG A 116 -1.09 -7.21 -22.23
CA ARG A 116 -2.13 -8.17 -22.63
C ARG A 116 -3.20 -8.26 -21.53
N ILE A 117 -4.47 -8.36 -21.89
CA ILE A 117 -5.51 -8.63 -20.89
C ILE A 117 -5.27 -10.02 -20.29
N ALA A 118 -5.22 -10.11 -18.96
CA ALA A 118 -5.15 -11.37 -18.25
C ALA A 118 -6.32 -12.30 -18.63
N GLY A 119 -6.03 -13.60 -18.82
CA GLY A 119 -7.04 -14.63 -19.03
C GLY A 119 -7.57 -14.77 -20.47
N ASP A 120 -6.96 -14.13 -21.47
CA ASP A 120 -7.22 -14.39 -22.90
C ASP A 120 -8.70 -14.29 -23.32
N GLY A 121 -9.42 -13.33 -22.76
CA GLY A 121 -10.85 -13.12 -23.03
C GLY A 121 -11.79 -13.80 -22.03
N GLN A 122 -11.26 -14.50 -21.02
CA GLN A 122 -12.01 -14.87 -19.83
C GLN A 122 -12.29 -13.63 -18.96
N ASP A 123 -13.44 -13.63 -18.29
CA ASP A 123 -13.74 -12.63 -17.27
C ASP A 123 -12.88 -12.91 -16.03
N MET A 124 -11.87 -12.07 -15.83
CA MET A 124 -10.94 -12.15 -14.71
C MET A 124 -11.23 -11.06 -13.69
N VAL A 125 -11.14 -11.39 -12.41
CA VAL A 125 -11.25 -10.46 -11.28
C VAL A 125 -10.01 -10.57 -10.41
N THR A 126 -9.66 -9.52 -9.68
CA THR A 126 -8.59 -9.63 -8.68
C THR A 126 -9.00 -10.55 -7.53
N LEU A 127 -8.05 -11.24 -6.92
CA LEU A 127 -8.27 -12.03 -5.71
C LEU A 127 -8.81 -11.14 -4.58
N GLY A 128 -8.45 -9.85 -4.55
CA GLY A 128 -9.06 -8.88 -3.64
C GLY A 128 -10.58 -8.75 -3.80
N THR A 129 -11.11 -8.85 -5.02
CA THR A 129 -12.56 -8.91 -5.27
C THR A 129 -13.18 -10.20 -4.75
N VAL A 130 -12.48 -11.34 -4.90
CA VAL A 130 -12.90 -12.63 -4.34
C VAL A 130 -12.96 -12.57 -2.80
N VAL A 131 -11.97 -11.95 -2.15
CA VAL A 131 -11.93 -11.71 -0.71
C VAL A 131 -13.14 -10.89 -0.25
N ARG A 132 -13.42 -9.76 -0.90
CA ARG A 132 -14.58 -8.91 -0.57
C ARG A 132 -15.91 -9.62 -0.76
N LYS A 133 -16.03 -10.45 -1.80
CA LYS A 133 -17.21 -11.28 -2.07
C LYS A 133 -17.32 -12.49 -1.12
N ARG A 134 -16.35 -12.70 -0.21
CA ARG A 134 -16.29 -13.80 0.77
C ARG A 134 -16.53 -15.18 0.16
N GLN A 135 -15.96 -15.42 -1.02
CA GLN A 135 -16.16 -16.68 -1.72
C GLN A 135 -15.50 -17.85 -0.97
N SER A 136 -16.17 -19.00 -0.94
CA SER A 136 -15.72 -20.20 -0.23
C SER A 136 -14.39 -20.79 -0.75
N ARG A 137 -14.04 -20.52 -2.01
CA ARG A 137 -12.83 -21.00 -2.70
C ARG A 137 -11.54 -20.24 -2.36
N LEU A 138 -11.62 -19.14 -1.61
CA LEU A 138 -10.46 -18.30 -1.32
C LEU A 138 -9.27 -19.08 -0.70
N PRO A 139 -9.47 -19.98 0.29
CA PRO A 139 -8.36 -20.77 0.83
C PRO A 139 -7.67 -21.63 -0.24
N ASP A 140 -8.46 -22.27 -1.11
CA ASP A 140 -7.94 -23.18 -2.13
C ASP A 140 -7.15 -22.43 -3.22
N ILE A 141 -7.62 -21.25 -3.63
CA ILE A 141 -6.90 -20.37 -4.55
C ILE A 141 -5.58 -19.90 -3.90
N ALA A 142 -5.63 -19.42 -2.65
CA ALA A 142 -4.44 -18.92 -1.98
C ALA A 142 -3.36 -20.02 -1.87
N ALA A 143 -3.76 -21.23 -1.47
CA ALA A 143 -2.87 -22.38 -1.42
C ALA A 143 -2.34 -22.77 -2.81
N ALA A 144 -3.18 -22.75 -3.85
CA ALA A 144 -2.76 -23.04 -5.22
C ALA A 144 -1.73 -22.03 -5.75
N VAL A 145 -1.95 -20.73 -5.50
CA VAL A 145 -0.97 -19.68 -5.84
C VAL A 145 0.33 -19.91 -5.06
N GLY A 146 0.27 -20.13 -3.74
CA GLY A 146 1.45 -20.40 -2.91
C GLY A 146 2.28 -21.59 -3.42
N ARG A 147 1.61 -22.69 -3.80
CA ARG A 147 2.27 -23.87 -4.39
C ARG A 147 2.93 -23.53 -5.72
N SER A 148 2.19 -22.89 -6.62
CA SER A 148 2.65 -22.60 -7.97
C SER A 148 3.83 -21.63 -8.00
N LEU A 149 3.88 -20.64 -7.09
CA LEU A 149 5.03 -19.75 -6.95
C LEU A 149 6.33 -20.48 -6.61
N LEU A 150 6.26 -21.58 -5.88
CA LEU A 150 7.46 -22.35 -5.52
C LEU A 150 7.70 -23.46 -6.55
N ALA A 151 6.76 -24.37 -6.72
CA ALA A 151 6.93 -25.54 -7.58
C ALA A 151 6.98 -25.20 -9.08
N ASP A 152 6.15 -24.28 -9.55
CA ASP A 152 6.02 -24.02 -10.99
C ASP A 152 6.92 -22.86 -11.46
N TRP A 153 7.09 -21.82 -10.62
CA TRP A 153 7.93 -20.67 -10.96
C TRP A 153 9.39 -20.80 -10.51
N ASN A 154 9.64 -21.62 -9.49
CA ASN A 154 10.97 -21.88 -8.95
C ASN A 154 11.27 -23.40 -8.87
N PRO A 155 11.12 -24.16 -9.98
CA PRO A 155 11.60 -25.54 -10.03
C PRO A 155 13.13 -25.64 -9.98
N ASP A 156 13.82 -24.54 -10.29
CA ASP A 156 15.26 -24.36 -10.43
C ASP A 156 15.80 -23.30 -9.46
N GLU A 157 15.32 -23.32 -8.22
CA GLU A 157 15.78 -22.44 -7.15
C GLU A 157 17.29 -22.56 -6.93
N GLN A 158 17.85 -21.52 -6.33
CA GLN A 158 19.25 -21.50 -5.96
C GLN A 158 19.38 -21.37 -4.47
N GLY A 159 20.28 -22.17 -3.93
CA GLY A 159 20.83 -21.94 -2.62
C GLY A 159 21.58 -20.61 -2.57
N GLY A 160 21.44 -19.91 -1.45
CA GLY A 160 22.07 -18.63 -1.22
C GLY A 160 23.33 -18.74 -0.39
N LYS A 161 24.18 -17.71 -0.41
CA LYS A 161 25.25 -17.59 0.59
C LYS A 161 24.61 -17.41 1.97
N SER A 162 25.15 -18.10 2.98
CA SER A 162 24.74 -17.90 4.37
C SER A 162 24.76 -16.41 4.71
N MET A 163 23.77 -15.98 5.48
CA MET A 163 23.60 -14.60 5.91
C MET A 163 23.05 -14.56 7.34
N SER A 164 23.24 -13.44 8.04
CA SER A 164 22.61 -13.27 9.35
C SER A 164 21.09 -13.15 9.22
N ALA A 165 20.35 -13.51 10.26
CA ALA A 165 18.91 -13.31 10.30
C ALA A 165 18.52 -11.83 10.21
N ALA A 166 19.36 -10.93 10.74
CA ALA A 166 19.20 -9.49 10.58
C ALA A 166 19.30 -9.06 9.10
N GLU A 167 20.32 -9.54 8.37
CA GLU A 167 20.48 -9.28 6.93
C GLU A 167 19.32 -9.87 6.11
N PHE A 168 18.81 -11.04 6.48
CA PHE A 168 17.64 -11.64 5.81
C PHE A 168 16.44 -10.69 5.91
N VAL A 169 16.09 -10.24 7.12
CA VAL A 169 14.96 -9.34 7.36
C VAL A 169 15.20 -7.98 6.66
N ALA A 170 16.41 -7.45 6.72
CA ALA A 170 16.77 -6.22 6.05
C ALA A 170 16.64 -6.33 4.52
N THR A 171 17.05 -7.45 3.94
CA THR A 171 16.90 -7.74 2.49
C THR A 171 15.43 -7.77 2.08
N VAL A 172 14.55 -8.38 2.89
CA VAL A 172 13.11 -8.39 2.61
C VAL A 172 12.49 -6.99 2.72
N LEU A 173 12.88 -6.21 3.73
CA LEU A 173 12.37 -4.84 3.95
C LEU A 173 12.90 -3.82 2.94
N ASP A 174 14.09 -4.04 2.38
CA ASP A 174 14.72 -3.17 1.38
C ASP A 174 14.75 -1.70 1.86
N ARG A 175 14.35 -0.72 1.02
CA ARG A 175 14.40 0.72 1.31
C ARG A 175 13.52 1.18 2.48
N ARG A 176 12.73 0.28 3.10
CA ARG A 176 11.76 0.60 4.16
C ARG A 176 12.40 0.83 5.54
N LEU A 177 13.70 0.58 5.69
CA LEU A 177 14.44 0.72 6.95
C LEU A 177 15.14 2.06 7.16
N GLY A 178 15.11 2.97 6.18
CA GLY A 178 15.77 4.27 6.33
C GLY A 178 15.26 5.04 7.56
N PRO A 179 16.09 5.86 8.24
CA PRO A 179 15.66 6.62 9.42
C PRO A 179 14.46 7.56 9.19
N LYS A 180 14.27 7.98 7.93
CA LYS A 180 13.14 8.82 7.49
C LYS A 180 11.96 8.00 6.93
N ALA A 181 12.13 6.68 6.77
CA ALA A 181 11.09 5.81 6.24
C ALA A 181 9.87 5.79 7.18
N PRO A 182 8.65 5.59 6.64
CA PRO A 182 7.41 5.61 7.44
C PRO A 182 7.41 4.68 8.65
N LEU A 183 8.04 3.50 8.53
CA LEU A 183 8.15 2.52 9.61
C LEU A 183 9.00 3.03 10.77
N ALA A 184 10.20 3.55 10.50
CA ALA A 184 11.11 4.07 11.51
C ALA A 184 10.52 5.30 12.23
N ARG A 185 9.90 6.22 11.47
CA ARG A 185 9.20 7.38 12.05
C ARG A 185 8.09 6.95 12.99
N TRP A 186 7.23 6.02 12.54
CA TRP A 186 6.16 5.52 13.38
C TRP A 186 6.64 4.85 14.67
N ALA A 187 7.67 4.01 14.59
CA ALA A 187 8.22 3.35 15.76
C ALA A 187 8.74 4.37 16.79
N ARG A 188 9.50 5.38 16.34
CA ARG A 188 9.98 6.46 17.20
C ARG A 188 8.84 7.28 17.78
N ASP A 189 7.96 7.77 16.92
CA ASP A 189 6.98 8.81 17.28
C ASP A 189 5.81 8.23 18.09
N GLU A 190 5.41 6.98 17.81
CA GLU A 190 4.20 6.39 18.41
C GLU A 190 4.47 5.24 19.38
N LEU A 191 5.58 4.53 19.22
CA LEU A 191 5.97 3.47 20.16
C LEU A 191 7.02 3.95 21.18
N GLY A 192 7.71 5.06 20.89
CA GLY A 192 8.78 5.60 21.74
C GLY A 192 10.03 4.73 21.75
N ILE A 193 10.25 3.91 20.71
CA ILE A 193 11.39 3.00 20.60
C ILE A 193 12.40 3.51 19.58
N SER A 194 13.69 3.30 19.88
CA SER A 194 14.79 3.49 18.96
C SER A 194 15.02 2.23 18.11
N LEU A 195 15.63 2.41 16.94
CA LEU A 195 16.14 1.29 16.12
C LEU A 195 17.32 0.58 16.77
N SER A 196 17.95 1.20 17.78
CA SER A 196 19.08 0.64 18.53
C SER A 196 18.67 -0.13 19.79
N ASP A 197 17.40 -0.08 20.21
CA ASP A 197 16.96 -0.77 21.42
C ASP A 197 16.93 -2.28 21.12
N PRO A 198 17.65 -3.14 21.84
CA PRO A 198 17.70 -4.57 21.53
C PRO A 198 16.44 -5.32 21.97
N TRP A 199 15.87 -4.93 23.10
CA TRP A 199 14.75 -5.62 23.74
C TRP A 199 13.65 -4.63 24.10
N ILE A 200 12.42 -5.11 24.04
CA ILE A 200 11.21 -4.34 24.32
C ILE A 200 10.30 -5.08 25.30
N LEU A 201 9.56 -4.30 26.09
CA LEU A 201 8.48 -4.77 26.97
C LEU A 201 7.15 -4.22 26.45
N LEU A 202 6.21 -5.11 26.17
CA LEU A 202 4.86 -4.74 25.74
C LEU A 202 3.90 -4.85 26.92
N PRO A 203 3.13 -3.80 27.26
CA PRO A 203 2.16 -3.84 28.37
C PRO A 203 1.17 -5.00 28.28
N GLU A 204 0.82 -5.42 27.06
CA GLU A 204 -0.16 -6.47 26.79
C GLU A 204 0.39 -7.90 26.96
N LYS A 205 1.71 -8.07 27.15
CA LYS A 205 2.34 -9.37 27.22
C LYS A 205 3.45 -9.45 28.27
N PRO A 206 3.42 -10.46 29.16
CA PRO A 206 4.54 -10.67 30.07
C PRO A 206 5.78 -11.16 29.31
N GLY A 207 6.95 -10.62 29.70
CA GLY A 207 8.26 -11.02 29.19
C GLY A 207 8.83 -10.08 28.13
N GLU A 208 10.16 -10.03 28.09
CA GLU A 208 10.93 -9.26 27.12
C GLU A 208 10.83 -9.91 25.74
N LEU A 209 10.65 -9.10 24.71
CA LEU A 209 10.71 -9.51 23.30
C LEU A 209 11.87 -8.80 22.60
N PRO A 210 12.49 -9.40 21.57
CA PRO A 210 13.45 -8.68 20.75
C PRO A 210 12.75 -7.53 20.04
N ASN A 211 13.41 -6.38 19.93
CA ASN A 211 12.93 -5.30 19.07
C ASN A 211 13.04 -5.74 17.61
N PRO A 212 11.91 -5.92 16.89
CA PRO A 212 11.95 -6.44 15.53
C PRO A 212 12.61 -5.47 14.52
N LEU A 213 12.86 -4.21 14.93
CA LEU A 213 13.50 -3.18 14.11
C LEU A 213 15.02 -3.07 14.34
N HIS A 214 15.58 -3.72 15.35
CA HIS A 214 17.03 -3.70 15.61
C HIS A 214 17.74 -4.72 14.72
N LEU A 215 18.02 -4.29 13.49
CA LEU A 215 18.64 -5.09 12.43
C LEU A 215 20.10 -4.71 12.15
N ALA A 216 20.69 -3.84 12.97
CA ALA A 216 22.09 -3.48 12.90
C ALA A 216 23.01 -4.60 13.43
N GLU A 217 24.29 -4.52 13.09
CA GLU A 217 25.33 -5.38 13.66
C GLU A 217 25.33 -5.28 15.20
N GLY A 218 25.43 -6.42 15.88
CA GLY A 218 25.36 -6.51 17.34
C GLY A 218 23.95 -6.64 17.91
N GLY A 219 22.89 -6.40 17.11
CA GLY A 219 21.51 -6.62 17.51
C GLY A 219 21.17 -8.10 17.72
N PRO A 220 20.09 -8.47 18.45
CA PRO A 220 19.78 -9.86 18.77
C PRO A 220 19.73 -10.78 17.54
N LEU A 221 19.11 -10.34 16.44
CA LEU A 221 18.99 -11.13 15.21
C LEU A 221 20.30 -11.27 14.43
N SER A 222 21.30 -10.42 14.66
CA SER A 222 22.61 -10.59 14.02
C SER A 222 23.36 -11.84 14.52
N ARG A 223 22.96 -12.38 15.69
CA ARG A 223 23.53 -13.60 16.29
C ARG A 223 23.05 -14.88 15.60
N GLY A 224 21.92 -14.84 14.89
CA GLY A 224 21.37 -15.98 14.16
C GLY A 224 21.92 -16.06 12.74
N VAL A 225 22.29 -17.26 12.29
CA VAL A 225 22.75 -17.52 10.92
C VAL A 225 21.68 -18.29 10.17
N VAL A 226 21.31 -17.79 8.99
CA VAL A 226 20.47 -18.50 8.02
C VAL A 226 21.42 -19.17 7.04
N ASP A 227 21.62 -20.46 7.23
CA ASP A 227 22.31 -21.29 6.26
C ASP A 227 21.41 -21.53 5.05
N ASP A 228 22.00 -21.36 3.88
CA ASP A 228 21.36 -21.58 2.59
C ASP A 228 19.98 -20.88 2.42
N PRO A 229 19.94 -19.53 2.47
CA PRO A 229 18.70 -18.79 2.26
C PRO A 229 18.17 -19.05 0.85
N VAL A 230 16.95 -19.59 0.76
CA VAL A 230 16.35 -20.01 -0.50
C VAL A 230 16.01 -18.80 -1.35
N ARG A 231 16.54 -18.78 -2.57
CA ARG A 231 16.39 -17.67 -3.50
C ARG A 231 15.85 -18.10 -4.85
N GLY A 232 15.15 -17.17 -5.48
CA GLY A 232 14.65 -17.33 -6.84
C GLY A 232 13.74 -16.19 -7.27
N ARG A 233 12.86 -16.49 -8.21
CA ARG A 233 11.90 -15.57 -8.81
C ARG A 233 10.79 -15.24 -7.82
N ALA A 234 10.66 -13.96 -7.50
CA ALA A 234 9.58 -13.44 -6.69
C ALA A 234 8.96 -12.20 -7.34
N HIS A 235 7.67 -12.03 -7.10
CA HIS A 235 6.91 -10.84 -7.46
C HIS A 235 7.32 -9.63 -6.62
N GLY A 236 7.62 -9.83 -5.32
CA GLY A 236 8.12 -8.77 -4.44
C GLY A 236 7.04 -7.83 -3.86
N ASP A 237 5.82 -7.83 -4.39
CA ASP A 237 4.66 -7.15 -3.80
C ASP A 237 3.39 -7.99 -4.00
N LEU A 238 3.51 -9.29 -3.70
CA LEU A 238 2.40 -10.20 -3.95
C LEU A 238 1.27 -9.94 -2.95
N HIS A 239 0.17 -9.38 -3.43
CA HIS A 239 -1.04 -9.16 -2.66
C HIS A 239 -2.28 -9.49 -3.50
N PRO A 240 -3.48 -9.65 -2.91
CA PRO A 240 -4.69 -10.04 -3.64
C PRO A 240 -5.08 -9.11 -4.80
N GLY A 241 -4.66 -7.84 -4.77
CA GLY A 241 -4.84 -6.92 -5.90
C GLY A 241 -3.99 -7.23 -7.14
N ASN A 242 -2.87 -7.96 -6.97
CA ASN A 242 -1.91 -8.30 -8.01
C ASN A 242 -2.05 -9.73 -8.53
N ILE A 243 -3.10 -10.43 -8.08
CA ILE A 243 -3.46 -11.77 -8.52
C ILE A 243 -4.82 -11.67 -9.19
N MET A 244 -4.89 -11.94 -10.48
CA MET A 244 -6.14 -12.08 -11.22
C MET A 244 -6.53 -13.54 -11.30
N VAL A 245 -7.80 -13.84 -11.06
CA VAL A 245 -8.39 -15.18 -11.13
C VAL A 245 -9.68 -15.13 -11.95
N PRO A 246 -10.08 -16.25 -12.58
CA PRO A 246 -11.36 -16.33 -13.29
C PRO A 246 -12.52 -16.01 -12.34
N GLU A 247 -13.45 -15.15 -12.78
CA GLU A 247 -14.67 -14.88 -12.03
C GLU A 247 -15.57 -16.12 -11.94
N ARG A 248 -15.53 -16.93 -12.99
CA ARG A 248 -16.25 -18.18 -13.12
C ARG A 248 -15.76 -19.22 -12.13
N GLN A 249 -16.70 -19.83 -11.43
CA GLN A 249 -16.40 -20.77 -10.36
C GLN A 249 -16.00 -22.18 -10.86
N ASP A 250 -16.37 -22.55 -12.07
CA ASP A 250 -16.06 -23.85 -12.65
C ASP A 250 -14.63 -23.96 -13.19
N VAL A 251 -13.87 -22.86 -13.20
CA VAL A 251 -12.45 -22.86 -13.59
C VAL A 251 -11.59 -23.30 -12.40
N GLY A 252 -10.55 -24.08 -12.69
CA GLY A 252 -9.64 -24.64 -11.68
C GLY A 252 -8.91 -23.57 -10.86
N VAL A 253 -8.64 -23.87 -9.59
CA VAL A 253 -7.99 -22.94 -8.63
C VAL A 253 -6.55 -22.57 -9.00
N GLY A 254 -5.91 -23.33 -9.89
CA GLY A 254 -4.59 -23.03 -10.45
C GLY A 254 -4.62 -22.02 -11.61
N SER A 255 -5.80 -21.65 -12.12
CA SER A 255 -5.90 -20.63 -13.15
C SER A 255 -5.80 -19.24 -12.52
N TYR A 256 -4.64 -18.60 -12.62
CA TYR A 256 -4.43 -17.24 -12.18
C TYR A 256 -3.41 -16.51 -13.06
N ARG A 257 -3.36 -15.19 -12.95
CA ARG A 257 -2.34 -14.33 -13.57
C ARG A 257 -1.80 -13.34 -12.53
N LEU A 258 -0.51 -13.11 -12.53
CA LEU A 258 0.19 -12.08 -11.78
C LEU A 258 0.28 -10.81 -12.63
N ILE A 259 -0.03 -9.68 -12.01
CA ILE A 259 0.03 -8.35 -12.62
C ILE A 259 0.88 -7.43 -11.72
N ASP A 260 1.34 -6.31 -12.26
CA ASP A 260 2.17 -5.34 -11.53
C ASP A 260 3.50 -5.93 -11.01
N LEU A 261 4.36 -6.32 -11.95
CA LEU A 261 5.67 -6.91 -11.66
C LEU A 261 6.77 -5.85 -11.43
N THR A 262 6.40 -4.67 -10.93
CA THR A 262 7.33 -3.55 -10.69
C THR A 262 8.45 -3.93 -9.73
N ARG A 263 8.14 -4.78 -8.72
CA ARG A 263 9.10 -5.24 -7.71
C ARG A 263 9.67 -6.65 -7.98
N PHE A 264 9.53 -7.13 -9.22
CA PHE A 264 10.05 -8.44 -9.58
C PHE A 264 11.56 -8.53 -9.32
N SER A 265 11.99 -9.66 -8.79
CA SER A 265 13.41 -10.04 -8.70
C SER A 265 13.56 -11.51 -9.05
N ALA A 266 14.60 -11.84 -9.82
CA ALA A 266 14.98 -13.21 -10.12
C ALA A 266 15.80 -13.87 -9.00
N ASP A 267 16.24 -13.10 -8.01
CA ASP A 267 17.08 -13.51 -6.88
C ASP A 267 16.54 -12.91 -5.56
N ALA A 268 15.29 -13.23 -5.25
CA ALA A 268 14.62 -12.84 -4.02
C ALA A 268 14.43 -14.02 -3.06
N LEU A 269 14.39 -13.72 -1.77
CA LEU A 269 14.10 -14.68 -0.71
C LEU A 269 12.67 -15.23 -0.87
N LEU A 270 12.54 -16.53 -1.19
CA LEU A 270 11.27 -17.10 -1.66
C LEU A 270 10.15 -17.15 -0.61
N ALA A 271 10.51 -17.20 0.68
CA ALA A 271 9.52 -17.16 1.76
C ALA A 271 8.69 -15.85 1.79
N ARG A 272 9.20 -14.76 1.19
CA ARG A 272 8.58 -13.43 1.21
C ARG A 272 7.17 -13.43 0.64
N ASP A 273 6.99 -13.91 -0.59
CA ASP A 273 5.74 -13.73 -1.33
C ASP A 273 4.56 -14.51 -0.73
N PRO A 274 4.68 -15.82 -0.40
CA PRO A 274 3.62 -16.56 0.28
C PRO A 274 3.25 -15.93 1.63
N VAL A 275 4.23 -15.48 2.41
CA VAL A 275 3.98 -14.82 3.70
C VAL A 275 3.33 -13.46 3.52
N HIS A 276 3.78 -12.64 2.56
CA HIS A 276 3.18 -11.33 2.29
C HIS A 276 1.72 -11.48 1.85
N LEU A 277 1.42 -12.46 0.98
CA LEU A 277 0.05 -12.80 0.58
C LEU A 277 -0.79 -13.25 1.79
N MET A 278 -0.25 -14.15 2.63
CA MET A 278 -0.91 -14.63 3.85
C MET A 278 -1.27 -13.46 4.78
N LEU A 279 -0.31 -12.59 5.10
CA LEU A 279 -0.54 -11.46 6.00
C LEU A 279 -1.51 -10.44 5.40
N TYR A 280 -1.50 -10.26 4.07
CA TYR A 280 -2.51 -9.43 3.42
C TYR A 280 -3.91 -9.99 3.60
N LEU A 281 -4.09 -11.30 3.36
CA LEU A 281 -5.39 -11.95 3.55
C LEU A 281 -5.82 -11.89 5.01
N VAL A 282 -4.92 -12.11 5.98
CA VAL A 282 -5.21 -11.95 7.41
C VAL A 282 -5.66 -10.53 7.73
N ALA A 283 -4.99 -9.52 7.19
CA ALA A 283 -5.27 -8.11 7.46
C ALA A 283 -6.72 -7.72 7.12
N GLU A 284 -7.33 -8.35 6.11
CA GLU A 284 -8.73 -8.10 5.72
C GLU A 284 -9.74 -8.63 6.76
N PHE A 285 -9.34 -9.55 7.64
CA PHE A 285 -10.18 -10.05 8.73
C PHE A 285 -10.01 -9.24 10.02
N LEU A 286 -8.80 -8.74 10.30
CA LEU A 286 -8.46 -8.15 11.62
C LEU A 286 -9.42 -7.05 12.10
N PRO A 287 -9.93 -6.13 11.25
CA PRO A 287 -10.88 -5.10 11.70
C PRO A 287 -12.18 -5.68 12.28
N HIS A 288 -12.52 -6.92 11.94
CA HIS A 288 -13.76 -7.60 12.33
C HIS A 288 -13.59 -8.58 13.50
N LEU A 289 -12.38 -8.70 14.05
CA LEU A 289 -12.07 -9.61 15.15
C LEU A 289 -12.07 -8.88 16.50
N SER A 290 -12.41 -9.60 17.57
CA SER A 290 -12.14 -9.16 18.95
C SER A 290 -10.63 -9.22 19.26
N ASP A 291 -10.19 -8.62 20.36
CA ASP A 291 -8.77 -8.68 20.75
C ASP A 291 -8.31 -10.10 21.08
N GLU A 292 -9.18 -10.90 21.69
CA GLU A 292 -8.93 -12.30 22.00
C GLU A 292 -8.77 -13.13 20.71
N ALA A 293 -9.66 -12.91 19.73
CA ALA A 293 -9.55 -13.55 18.43
C ALA A 293 -8.28 -13.12 17.68
N ARG A 294 -7.90 -11.84 17.75
CA ARG A 294 -6.62 -11.34 17.18
C ARG A 294 -5.41 -11.97 17.87
N ALA A 295 -5.47 -12.19 19.19
CA ALA A 295 -4.41 -12.88 19.92
C ALA A 295 -4.30 -14.35 19.47
N GLU A 296 -5.42 -15.06 19.28
CA GLU A 296 -5.40 -16.43 18.75
C GLU A 296 -4.85 -16.49 17.30
N VAL A 297 -5.20 -15.53 16.44
CA VAL A 297 -4.65 -15.44 15.08
C VAL A 297 -3.13 -15.22 15.12
N LEU A 298 -2.64 -14.39 16.04
CA LEU A 298 -1.20 -14.21 16.22
C LEU A 298 -0.51 -15.52 16.60
N VAL A 299 -1.05 -16.24 17.60
CA VAL A 299 -0.53 -17.54 18.06
C VAL A 299 -0.52 -18.54 16.91
N LEU A 300 -1.60 -18.57 16.11
CA LEU A 300 -1.71 -19.39 14.91
C LEU A 300 -0.59 -19.08 13.91
N LEU A 301 -0.30 -17.81 13.62
CA LEU A 301 0.69 -17.40 12.62
C LEU A 301 2.13 -17.77 12.99
N ILE A 302 2.48 -17.68 14.28
CA ILE A 302 3.80 -18.07 14.80
C ILE A 302 3.93 -19.59 15.05
N GLY A 303 2.95 -20.39 14.61
CA GLY A 303 3.01 -21.85 14.65
C GLY A 303 2.85 -22.46 16.04
N ARG A 304 2.40 -21.69 17.04
CA ARG A 304 2.10 -22.21 18.38
C ARG A 304 0.71 -22.85 18.41
N LYS A 305 0.51 -23.82 19.30
CA LYS A 305 -0.78 -24.48 19.48
C LYS A 305 -1.80 -23.48 20.04
N ALA A 306 -2.65 -22.94 19.17
CA ALA A 306 -3.84 -22.20 19.56
C ALA A 306 -4.98 -23.17 19.89
N THR A 307 -5.86 -22.78 20.81
CA THR A 307 -7.21 -23.36 20.97
C THR A 307 -7.96 -23.33 19.64
N GLY A 308 -7.83 -22.22 18.91
CA GLY A 308 -8.39 -22.01 17.57
C GLY A 308 -9.90 -21.82 17.57
N LEU A 309 -10.53 -21.70 18.74
CA LEU A 309 -11.98 -21.57 18.89
C LEU A 309 -12.47 -20.19 18.44
N LEU A 310 -11.61 -19.16 18.48
CA LEU A 310 -11.96 -17.79 18.11
C LEU A 310 -11.50 -17.42 16.69
N VAL A 311 -10.72 -18.28 16.02
CA VAL A 311 -10.24 -18.02 14.66
C VAL A 311 -11.30 -18.45 13.65
N PRO A 312 -11.78 -17.55 12.76
CA PRO A 312 -12.70 -17.96 11.69
C PRO A 312 -12.14 -19.10 10.85
N GLN A 313 -12.91 -20.17 10.63
CA GLN A 313 -12.44 -21.36 9.92
C GLN A 313 -11.91 -21.07 8.50
N GLY A 314 -12.50 -20.09 7.80
CA GLY A 314 -12.00 -19.67 6.49
C GLY A 314 -10.60 -19.06 6.57
N LEU A 315 -10.35 -18.23 7.60
CA LEU A 315 -9.03 -17.63 7.85
C LEU A 315 -8.01 -18.71 8.25
N ARG A 316 -8.39 -19.64 9.12
CA ARG A 316 -7.54 -20.77 9.51
C ARG A 316 -7.09 -21.58 8.29
N ARG A 317 -8.02 -21.94 7.41
CA ARG A 317 -7.73 -22.68 6.17
C ARG A 317 -6.82 -21.90 5.21
N ILE A 318 -6.92 -20.58 5.14
CA ILE A 318 -6.00 -19.74 4.35
C ILE A 318 -4.58 -19.85 4.91
N VAL A 319 -4.43 -19.69 6.24
CA VAL A 319 -3.12 -19.73 6.90
C VAL A 319 -2.48 -21.11 6.77
N ASP A 320 -3.23 -22.17 7.07
CA ASP A 320 -2.74 -23.54 6.98
C ASP A 320 -2.40 -23.89 5.52
N GLY A 321 -3.29 -23.58 4.57
CA GLY A 321 -3.07 -23.86 3.16
C GLY A 321 -1.86 -23.15 2.56
N LEU A 322 -1.58 -21.90 2.94
CA LEU A 322 -0.36 -21.19 2.50
C LEU A 322 0.90 -21.67 3.20
N ARG A 323 0.81 -22.09 4.48
CA ARG A 323 1.95 -22.63 5.24
C ARG A 323 2.35 -24.02 4.74
N GLU A 324 1.38 -24.85 4.37
CA GLU A 324 1.59 -26.23 3.93
C GLU A 324 1.88 -26.32 2.42
N ALA A 325 1.51 -25.29 1.64
CA ALA A 325 1.77 -25.24 0.20
C ALA A 325 3.24 -25.56 -0.19
N PRO A 326 4.27 -25.07 0.51
CA PRO A 326 5.66 -25.41 0.20
C PRO A 326 6.03 -26.89 0.43
N GLY A 327 5.26 -27.65 1.21
CA GLY A 327 5.66 -28.99 1.71
C GLY A 327 6.24 -29.93 0.65
N PRO A 328 5.49 -30.30 -0.41
CA PRO A 328 6.02 -31.18 -1.45
C PRO A 328 7.28 -30.63 -2.13
N TRP A 329 7.34 -29.31 -2.36
CA TRP A 329 8.48 -28.65 -2.97
C TRP A 329 9.72 -28.70 -2.05
N LEU A 330 9.54 -28.53 -0.74
CA LEU A 330 10.61 -28.64 0.27
C LEU A 330 11.11 -30.08 0.41
N ASP A 331 10.20 -31.05 0.42
CA ASP A 331 10.51 -32.47 0.57
C ASP A 331 11.38 -32.97 -0.60
N GLU A 332 11.06 -32.53 -1.83
CA GLU A 332 11.85 -32.85 -3.03
C GLU A 332 13.29 -32.32 -2.98
N ARG A 333 13.57 -31.30 -2.16
CA ARG A 333 14.83 -30.53 -2.14
C ARG A 333 15.63 -30.65 -0.86
N ASP A 334 15.10 -31.35 0.15
CA ASP A 334 15.71 -31.50 1.47
C ASP A 334 15.97 -30.16 2.21
N ILE A 335 15.09 -29.17 2.02
CA ILE A 335 15.22 -27.81 2.60
C ILE A 335 14.51 -27.69 3.99
N GLY A 336 13.89 -28.77 4.46
CA GLY A 336 12.89 -28.77 5.55
C GLY A 336 13.24 -27.95 6.80
N PRO A 337 14.34 -28.24 7.53
CA PRO A 337 14.62 -27.58 8.81
C PRO A 337 14.92 -26.08 8.71
N GLY A 338 15.65 -25.66 7.66
CA GLY A 338 16.01 -24.26 7.46
C GLY A 338 14.83 -23.39 7.03
N TRP A 339 13.86 -23.96 6.30
CA TRP A 339 12.71 -23.23 5.78
C TRP A 339 11.86 -22.61 6.88
N GLU A 340 11.61 -23.31 7.98
CA GLU A 340 10.73 -22.78 9.00
C GLU A 340 11.30 -21.51 9.66
N VAL A 341 12.63 -21.41 9.77
CA VAL A 341 13.30 -20.19 10.23
C VAL A 341 13.14 -19.07 9.21
N GLN A 342 13.40 -19.35 7.93
CA GLN A 342 13.21 -18.37 6.84
C GLN A 342 11.76 -17.86 6.78
N TRP A 343 10.78 -18.73 7.01
CA TRP A 343 9.36 -18.38 7.11
C TRP A 343 9.07 -17.42 8.27
N MET A 344 9.65 -17.66 9.45
CA MET A 344 9.47 -16.75 10.60
C MET A 344 10.13 -15.40 10.38
N LEU A 345 11.32 -15.36 9.77
CA LEU A 345 11.98 -14.11 9.39
C LEU A 345 11.20 -13.34 8.32
N ALA A 346 10.58 -14.06 7.36
CA ALA A 346 9.66 -13.46 6.40
C ALA A 346 8.40 -12.92 7.09
N ILE A 347 7.83 -13.62 8.08
CA ILE A 347 6.70 -13.10 8.88
C ILE A 347 7.11 -11.80 9.57
N GLN A 348 8.28 -11.78 10.22
CA GLN A 348 8.79 -10.56 10.86
C GLN A 348 8.86 -9.40 9.86
N ALA A 349 9.56 -9.60 8.75
CA ALA A 349 9.77 -8.56 7.75
C ALA A 349 8.43 -8.08 7.15
N CYS A 350 7.57 -8.99 6.70
CA CYS A 350 6.29 -8.62 6.12
C CYS A 350 5.37 -7.97 7.15
N ALA A 351 5.33 -8.42 8.41
CA ALA A 351 4.53 -7.77 9.44
C ALA A 351 5.00 -6.32 9.70
N LEU A 352 6.31 -6.06 9.69
CA LEU A 352 6.86 -4.71 9.76
C LEU A 352 6.44 -3.84 8.55
N MET A 353 6.38 -4.41 7.34
CA MET A 353 5.84 -3.67 6.18
C MET A 353 4.41 -3.21 6.42
N PHE A 354 3.57 -4.04 7.07
CA PHE A 354 2.18 -3.70 7.37
C PHE A 354 2.06 -2.69 8.51
N ALA A 355 2.90 -2.80 9.55
CA ALA A 355 2.98 -1.82 10.63
C ALA A 355 3.32 -0.41 10.10
N GLY A 356 4.10 -0.30 9.02
CA GLY A 356 4.42 0.96 8.36
C GLY A 356 3.29 1.58 7.51
N ARG A 357 2.19 0.88 7.21
CA ARG A 357 1.14 1.34 6.26
C ARG A 357 0.05 2.20 6.94
N ARG A 358 0.40 3.41 7.38
CA ARG A 358 -0.52 4.38 8.02
C ARG A 358 -1.81 4.65 7.22
N LYS A 359 -1.73 4.67 5.89
CA LYS A 359 -2.91 4.95 5.02
C LYS A 359 -3.93 3.81 5.00
N LYS A 360 -3.47 2.56 5.20
CA LYS A 360 -4.32 1.37 5.08
C LYS A 360 -4.84 0.87 6.42
N TYR A 361 -4.05 1.03 7.48
CA TYR A 361 -4.35 0.43 8.78
C TYR A 361 -4.32 1.48 9.90
N ASP A 362 -5.26 1.36 10.83
CA ASP A 362 -5.27 2.17 12.04
C ASP A 362 -4.11 1.81 12.99
N SER A 363 -3.92 2.60 14.05
CA SER A 363 -2.84 2.41 15.02
C SER A 363 -2.92 1.06 15.75
N ARG A 364 -4.13 0.52 15.98
CA ARG A 364 -4.33 -0.77 16.66
C ARG A 364 -3.87 -1.93 15.79
N ILE A 365 -4.27 -1.96 14.52
CA ILE A 365 -3.84 -3.00 13.58
C ILE A 365 -2.34 -2.90 13.31
N ARG A 366 -1.79 -1.69 13.19
CA ARG A 366 -0.34 -1.48 13.02
C ARG A 366 0.44 -1.99 14.23
N ARG A 367 -0.03 -1.70 15.45
CA ARG A 367 0.56 -2.24 16.68
C ARG A 367 0.48 -3.77 16.74
N TRP A 368 -0.65 -4.36 16.33
CA TRP A 368 -0.78 -5.82 16.26
C TRP A 368 0.25 -6.46 15.31
N PHE A 369 0.49 -5.86 14.14
CA PHE A 369 1.54 -6.33 13.23
C PHE A 369 2.95 -6.18 13.80
N PHE A 370 3.22 -5.11 14.54
CA PHE A 370 4.51 -4.96 15.22
C PHE A 370 4.72 -6.03 16.30
N LEU A 371 3.69 -6.34 17.09
CA LEU A 371 3.74 -7.46 18.05
C LEU A 371 3.98 -8.80 17.34
N LEU A 372 3.30 -9.06 16.21
CA LEU A 372 3.55 -10.26 15.40
C LEU A 372 5.01 -10.33 14.95
N ALA A 373 5.60 -9.20 14.53
CA ALA A 373 6.99 -9.14 14.13
C ALA A 373 7.95 -9.47 15.29
N ALA A 374 7.71 -8.90 16.47
CA ALA A 374 8.51 -9.16 17.67
C ALA A 374 8.44 -10.64 18.11
N GLU A 375 7.26 -11.26 18.02
CA GLU A 375 7.08 -12.68 18.32
C GLU A 375 7.73 -13.60 17.31
N ALA A 376 7.65 -13.27 16.01
CA ALA A 376 8.32 -14.03 14.97
C ALA A 376 9.85 -13.96 15.11
N ALA A 377 10.39 -12.79 15.47
CA ALA A 377 11.79 -12.61 15.84
C ALA A 377 12.16 -13.47 17.07
N ALA A 378 11.34 -13.47 18.11
CA ALA A 378 11.56 -14.29 19.31
C ALA A 378 11.59 -15.79 19.00
N VAL A 379 10.67 -16.28 18.15
CA VAL A 379 10.65 -17.68 17.71
C VAL A 379 11.91 -18.02 16.94
N SER A 380 12.36 -17.14 16.03
CA SER A 380 13.58 -17.33 15.26
C SER A 380 14.81 -17.40 16.18
N LEU A 381 14.97 -16.45 17.10
CA LEU A 381 16.08 -16.45 18.07
C LEU A 381 16.14 -17.69 18.96
N ARG A 382 14.99 -18.23 19.37
CA ARG A 382 14.96 -19.48 20.15
C ARG A 382 15.45 -20.67 19.35
N ARG A 383 15.18 -20.71 18.04
CA ARG A 383 15.67 -21.77 17.15
C ARG A 383 17.16 -21.66 16.88
N PHE A 384 17.70 -20.43 16.88
CA PHE A 384 19.13 -20.19 16.84
C PHE A 384 19.83 -20.38 18.20
N GLU A 385 19.10 -20.73 19.27
CA GLU A 385 19.61 -20.76 20.65
C GLU A 385 20.25 -19.43 21.10
N ALA A 386 19.81 -18.31 20.49
CA ALA A 386 20.35 -16.97 20.68
C ALA A 386 19.42 -16.04 21.50
N TYR A 387 18.36 -16.59 22.08
CA TYR A 387 17.40 -15.82 22.89
C TYR A 387 17.95 -15.54 24.29
N ALA A 388 18.55 -14.37 24.46
CA ALA A 388 19.14 -13.92 25.73
C ALA A 388 18.68 -12.49 26.03
N PRO A 389 17.50 -12.29 26.66
CA PRO A 389 16.97 -10.98 26.95
C PRO A 389 17.90 -10.20 27.91
N GLU A 390 18.09 -8.93 27.59
CA GLU A 390 18.87 -7.96 28.39
C GLU A 390 17.92 -6.85 28.88
N GLU A 391 18.45 -5.66 29.19
CA GLU A 391 17.62 -4.51 29.57
C GLU A 391 16.64 -4.15 28.45
N ALA A 392 15.35 -4.15 28.76
CA ALA A 392 14.28 -3.99 27.80
C ALA A 392 13.54 -2.65 27.99
N VAL A 393 13.25 -1.99 26.87
CA VAL A 393 12.57 -0.69 26.84
C VAL A 393 11.06 -0.89 26.82
N VAL A 394 10.33 -0.19 27.69
CA VAL A 394 8.86 -0.26 27.71
C VAL A 394 8.29 0.47 26.49
N VAL A 395 7.51 -0.26 25.71
CA VAL A 395 6.79 0.27 24.54
C VAL A 395 5.55 1.01 25.01
N ARG A 396 5.40 2.26 24.60
CA ARG A 396 4.27 3.10 24.98
C ARG A 396 2.96 2.57 24.41
N ALA A 397 1.87 2.66 25.17
CA ALA A 397 0.54 2.40 24.63
C ALA A 397 0.07 3.59 23.77
N PRO A 398 -0.62 3.38 22.63
CA PRO A 398 -1.03 4.48 21.75
C PRO A 398 -1.90 5.55 22.43
N SER A 399 -2.71 5.14 23.42
CA SER A 399 -3.57 6.05 24.19
C SER A 399 -2.78 7.01 25.10
N GLU A 400 -1.59 6.62 25.55
CA GLU A 400 -0.77 7.43 26.44
C GLU A 400 -0.09 8.58 25.69
N VAL A 401 0.29 8.38 24.44
CA VAL A 401 0.90 9.43 23.60
C VAL A 401 -0.12 10.53 23.33
N VAL A 402 -1.37 10.18 23.00
CA VAL A 402 -2.46 11.15 22.81
C VAL A 402 -2.79 11.88 24.11
N ALA A 403 -2.85 11.16 25.25
CA ALA A 403 -3.10 11.76 26.55
C ALA A 403 -1.95 12.68 27.01
N GLN A 404 -0.69 12.32 26.73
CA GLN A 404 0.48 13.10 27.09
C GLN A 404 0.62 14.35 26.21
N ALA A 405 0.37 14.24 24.91
CA ALA A 405 0.29 15.40 24.01
C ALA A 405 -0.82 16.36 24.44
N ALA A 406 -2.02 15.84 24.77
CA ALA A 406 -3.12 16.67 25.28
C ALA A 406 -2.76 17.34 26.62
N ARG A 407 -2.10 16.65 27.55
CA ARG A 407 -1.63 17.21 28.82
C ARG A 407 -0.54 18.28 28.62
N ALA A 408 0.39 18.05 27.70
CA ALA A 408 1.43 19.03 27.35
C ALA A 408 0.83 20.30 26.73
N SER A 409 -0.15 20.16 25.83
CA SER A 409 -0.87 21.30 25.25
C SER A 409 -1.65 22.10 26.30
N VAL A 410 -2.28 21.44 27.28
CA VAL A 410 -2.99 22.12 28.38
C VAL A 410 -2.04 22.79 29.38
N ALA A 411 -0.84 22.22 29.59
CA ALA A 411 0.17 22.81 30.48
C ALA A 411 0.79 24.09 29.88
N VAL A 412 0.96 24.17 28.57
CA VAL A 412 1.45 25.38 27.88
C VAL A 412 0.40 26.51 27.89
N THR A 413 -0.89 26.20 28.06
CA THR A 413 -1.96 27.21 28.15
C THR A 413 -2.07 27.90 29.53
N ARG A 414 -1.25 27.52 30.52
CA ARG A 414 -1.22 28.15 31.85
C ARG A 414 0.14 28.78 32.13
N VAL A 415 0.53 29.74 31.29
CA VAL A 415 1.53 30.74 31.69
C VAL A 415 0.77 31.94 32.27
N PRO A 416 0.97 32.30 33.55
CA PRO A 416 0.46 33.55 34.09
C PRO A 416 1.14 34.72 33.37
N VAL A 417 0.33 35.62 32.81
CA VAL A 417 0.80 36.89 32.26
C VAL A 417 1.34 37.74 33.41
N ALA A 418 2.66 37.81 33.54
CA ALA A 418 3.35 38.78 34.36
C ALA A 418 4.63 39.26 33.62
N VAL A 419 4.50 40.47 33.08
CA VAL A 419 5.49 41.52 32.79
C VAL A 419 6.98 41.15 32.91
N ALA A 420 7.72 41.28 31.80
CA ALA A 420 9.02 41.98 31.78
C ALA A 420 9.44 42.33 30.35
N ASP A 421 9.58 43.63 30.10
CA ASP A 421 10.37 44.21 29.03
C ASP A 421 11.83 43.73 29.08
N ALA A 422 12.38 43.31 27.94
CA ALA A 422 13.78 43.49 27.60
C ALA A 422 13.99 43.20 26.10
N VAL A 423 14.23 44.27 25.36
CA VAL A 423 14.64 44.27 23.96
C VAL A 423 16.00 43.58 23.83
N ALA A 424 16.03 42.49 23.05
CA ALA A 424 17.27 41.93 22.49
C ALA A 424 17.06 41.78 20.97
N THR A 425 17.64 42.71 20.23
CA THR A 425 17.76 42.69 18.77
C THR A 425 18.67 41.55 18.35
N ALA A 426 18.06 40.40 18.05
CA ALA A 426 18.71 39.33 17.29
C ALA A 426 18.21 39.44 15.84
N THR A 427 19.11 39.81 14.93
CA THR A 427 18.88 39.79 13.49
C THR A 427 18.73 38.32 13.05
N THR A 428 17.50 37.82 13.05
CA THR A 428 17.15 36.54 12.43
C THR A 428 17.24 36.67 10.92
N THR A 429 18.23 35.99 10.36
CA THR A 429 18.43 35.81 8.92
C THR A 429 17.34 34.93 8.31
N ASP A 430 16.47 35.56 7.52
CA ASP A 430 15.82 35.15 6.25
C ASP A 430 15.56 33.65 5.91
N ALA A 431 15.33 32.79 6.90
CA ALA A 431 15.03 31.37 6.68
C ALA A 431 13.53 31.05 6.48
N THR A 432 12.63 32.03 6.58
CA THR A 432 11.16 31.85 6.48
C THR A 432 10.65 31.83 5.03
N ALA A 433 11.32 32.49 4.10
CA ALA A 433 10.87 32.61 2.71
C ALA A 433 10.70 31.26 1.95
N PRO A 434 11.55 30.22 2.12
CA PRO A 434 11.42 28.97 1.36
C PRO A 434 10.20 28.13 1.79
N ALA A 435 9.84 28.18 3.07
CA ALA A 435 8.75 27.40 3.65
C ALA A 435 7.38 27.87 3.15
N GLU A 436 7.17 29.19 3.14
CA GLU A 436 5.92 29.78 2.68
C GLU A 436 5.68 29.52 1.19
N GLN A 437 6.73 29.55 0.37
CA GLN A 437 6.64 29.23 -1.06
C GLN A 437 6.17 27.79 -1.31
N GLY A 438 6.70 26.81 -0.57
CA GLY A 438 6.28 25.42 -0.66
C GLY A 438 4.80 25.22 -0.29
N LEU A 439 4.33 25.94 0.71
CA LEU A 439 2.94 25.91 1.17
C LEU A 439 1.98 26.55 0.17
N VAL A 440 2.34 27.71 -0.39
CA VAL A 440 1.58 28.36 -1.45
C VAL A 440 1.46 27.44 -2.67
N ALA A 441 2.56 26.82 -3.11
CA ALA A 441 2.54 25.89 -4.24
C ALA A 441 1.61 24.69 -3.98
N SER A 442 1.66 24.10 -2.78
CA SER A 442 0.81 22.96 -2.41
C SER A 442 -0.68 23.33 -2.34
N LEU A 443 -1.01 24.51 -1.81
CA LEU A 443 -2.39 25.00 -1.79
C LEU A 443 -2.94 25.31 -3.19
N LEU A 444 -2.11 25.84 -4.09
CA LEU A 444 -2.48 26.04 -5.49
C LEU A 444 -2.75 24.71 -6.19
N ALA A 445 -1.87 23.72 -6.03
CA ALA A 445 -2.06 22.38 -6.57
C ALA A 445 -3.33 21.72 -6.03
N ALA A 446 -3.59 21.82 -4.72
CA ALA A 446 -4.82 21.31 -4.10
C ALA A 446 -6.08 21.96 -4.69
N ARG A 447 -6.06 23.29 -4.87
CA ARG A 447 -7.16 24.04 -5.49
C ARG A 447 -7.41 23.55 -6.91
N GLU A 448 -6.38 23.45 -7.73
CA GLU A 448 -6.49 23.00 -9.12
C GLU A 448 -7.05 21.58 -9.20
N ALA A 449 -6.50 20.65 -8.41
CA ALA A 449 -6.95 19.26 -8.36
C ALA A 449 -8.43 19.11 -7.98
N LEU A 450 -8.95 19.98 -7.11
CA LEU A 450 -10.32 19.90 -6.59
C LEU A 450 -11.33 20.76 -7.37
N THR A 451 -10.90 21.77 -8.13
CA THR A 451 -11.80 22.69 -8.86
C THR A 451 -12.65 21.93 -9.89
N PHE A 452 -12.02 21.11 -10.74
CA PHE A 452 -12.74 20.38 -11.79
C PHE A 452 -13.75 19.35 -11.22
N PRO A 453 -13.38 18.49 -10.25
CA PRO A 453 -14.36 17.62 -9.60
C PRO A 453 -15.51 18.36 -8.94
N THR A 454 -15.27 19.52 -8.33
CA THR A 454 -16.33 20.34 -7.69
C THR A 454 -17.34 20.81 -8.72
N HIS A 455 -16.86 21.41 -9.82
CA HIS A 455 -17.73 21.88 -10.91
C HIS A 455 -18.50 20.73 -11.57
N ARG A 456 -17.83 19.59 -11.79
CA ARG A 456 -18.45 18.39 -12.36
C ARG A 456 -19.54 17.83 -11.45
N LEU A 457 -19.27 17.67 -10.15
CA LEU A 457 -20.26 17.18 -9.20
C LEU A 457 -21.43 18.16 -9.00
N GLY A 458 -21.16 19.47 -9.01
CA GLY A 458 -22.18 20.51 -8.89
C GLY A 458 -23.12 20.61 -10.10
N SER A 459 -22.67 20.16 -11.28
CA SER A 459 -23.48 20.16 -12.51
C SER A 459 -24.24 18.85 -12.77
N GLN A 460 -24.04 17.82 -11.94
CA GLN A 460 -24.69 16.51 -12.07
C GLN A 460 -25.79 16.32 -11.01
N SER A 461 -26.76 15.45 -11.30
CA SER A 461 -27.69 14.94 -10.28
C SER A 461 -27.04 13.80 -9.48
N ALA A 462 -27.48 13.57 -8.25
CA ALA A 462 -26.94 12.50 -7.40
C ALA A 462 -27.06 11.10 -8.02
N THR A 463 -28.00 10.88 -8.95
CA THR A 463 -28.17 9.61 -9.66
C THR A 463 -27.14 9.36 -10.74
N ASN A 464 -26.45 10.42 -11.20
CA ASN A 464 -25.44 10.33 -12.26
C ASN A 464 -24.02 10.26 -11.70
N VAL A 465 -23.86 10.49 -10.40
CA VAL A 465 -22.57 10.38 -9.71
C VAL A 465 -22.18 8.91 -9.60
N THR A 466 -20.96 8.62 -10.01
CA THR A 466 -20.38 7.27 -9.98
C THR A 466 -19.46 7.09 -8.77
N SER A 467 -19.29 5.85 -8.30
CA SER A 467 -18.28 5.52 -7.27
C SER A 467 -16.87 5.94 -7.68
N HIS A 468 -16.57 5.88 -8.99
CA HIS A 468 -15.30 6.33 -9.54
C HIS A 468 -15.06 7.83 -9.31
N GLU A 469 -16.05 8.69 -9.59
CA GLU A 469 -15.93 10.14 -9.34
C GLU A 469 -15.71 10.44 -7.85
N LEU A 470 -16.40 9.72 -6.95
CA LEU A 470 -16.24 9.88 -5.50
C LEU A 470 -14.86 9.45 -5.01
N ARG A 471 -14.33 8.31 -5.47
CA ARG A 471 -12.96 7.90 -5.15
C ARG A 471 -11.92 8.88 -5.66
N ALA A 472 -12.12 9.44 -6.86
CA ALA A 472 -11.22 10.47 -7.37
C ALA A 472 -11.20 11.71 -6.45
N VAL A 473 -12.35 12.12 -5.91
CA VAL A 473 -12.42 13.20 -4.90
C VAL A 473 -11.70 12.81 -3.62
N VAL A 474 -11.95 11.61 -3.08
CA VAL A 474 -11.28 11.09 -1.87
C VAL A 474 -9.76 11.11 -2.04
N ASN A 475 -9.25 10.54 -3.13
CA ASN A 475 -7.82 10.42 -3.38
C ASN A 475 -7.15 11.81 -3.49
N ARG A 476 -7.78 12.75 -4.21
CA ARG A 476 -7.26 14.12 -4.36
C ARG A 476 -7.29 14.89 -3.04
N ALA A 477 -8.38 14.79 -2.27
CA ALA A 477 -8.47 15.44 -0.96
C ALA A 477 -7.45 14.87 0.04
N GLN A 478 -7.26 13.55 0.07
CA GLN A 478 -6.24 12.90 0.92
C GLN A 478 -4.82 13.28 0.51
N HIS A 479 -4.52 13.34 -0.79
CA HIS A 479 -3.21 13.75 -1.29
C HIS A 479 -2.90 15.21 -0.92
N ALA A 480 -3.83 16.13 -1.18
CA ALA A 480 -3.68 17.54 -0.79
C ALA A 480 -3.52 17.70 0.73
N ARG A 481 -4.27 16.93 1.53
CA ARG A 481 -4.15 16.92 3.00
C ARG A 481 -2.75 16.52 3.43
N GLN A 482 -2.23 15.44 2.86
CA GLN A 482 -0.88 14.96 3.17
C GLN A 482 0.18 16.03 2.86
N GLN A 483 0.11 16.67 1.70
CA GLN A 483 1.07 17.73 1.33
C GLN A 483 1.04 18.91 2.31
N VAL A 484 -0.17 19.34 2.73
CA VAL A 484 -0.32 20.42 3.72
C VAL A 484 0.18 19.97 5.10
N GLU A 485 -0.14 18.75 5.55
CA GLU A 485 0.36 18.22 6.83
C GLU A 485 1.89 18.12 6.86
N GLU A 486 2.52 17.59 5.81
CA GLU A 486 3.98 17.45 5.73
C GLU A 486 4.72 18.78 5.77
N LEU A 487 4.12 19.84 5.22
CA LEU A 487 4.68 21.20 5.27
C LEU A 487 4.45 21.87 6.62
N LEU A 488 3.27 21.67 7.23
CA LEU A 488 3.03 22.15 8.58
C LEU A 488 3.97 21.48 9.59
N GLU A 489 4.20 20.16 9.49
CA GLU A 489 5.15 19.47 10.37
C GLU A 489 6.56 20.08 10.33
N ARG A 490 6.97 20.70 9.21
CA ARG A 490 8.28 21.34 9.07
C ARG A 490 8.32 22.73 9.70
N ASP A 491 7.30 23.56 9.43
CA ASP A 491 7.39 25.01 9.65
C ASP A 491 6.20 25.63 10.41
N PHE A 492 5.35 24.84 11.07
CA PHE A 492 4.15 25.33 11.77
C PHE A 492 4.44 26.46 12.77
N ALA A 493 5.57 26.39 13.48
CA ALA A 493 5.94 27.38 14.49
C ALA A 493 6.26 28.76 13.89
N GLY A 494 6.76 28.81 12.65
CA GLY A 494 7.16 30.05 11.96
C GLY A 494 6.00 30.82 11.34
N LEU A 495 4.82 30.21 11.22
CA LEU A 495 3.66 30.83 10.59
C LEU A 495 2.94 31.79 11.54
N ALA A 496 2.51 32.94 11.01
CA ALA A 496 1.62 33.85 11.74
C ALA A 496 0.31 33.16 12.12
N GLU A 497 -0.23 33.46 13.32
CA GLU A 497 -1.45 32.83 13.84
C GLU A 497 -2.65 32.87 12.87
N PRO A 498 -2.93 33.98 12.15
CA PRO A 498 -4.01 33.99 11.17
C PRO A 498 -3.81 32.99 10.02
N ALA A 499 -2.57 32.81 9.56
CA ALA A 499 -2.23 31.83 8.52
C ALA A 499 -2.40 30.40 9.04
N ARG A 500 -1.93 30.11 10.27
CA ARG A 500 -2.13 28.82 10.94
C ARG A 500 -3.61 28.43 11.02
N MET A 501 -4.45 29.35 11.46
CA MET A 501 -5.89 29.10 11.58
C MET A 501 -6.55 28.82 10.22
N CYS A 502 -6.13 29.52 9.16
CA CYS A 502 -6.62 29.24 7.80
C CYS A 502 -6.19 27.85 7.30
N LEU A 503 -4.96 27.42 7.60
CA LEU A 503 -4.45 26.10 7.21
C LEU A 503 -5.16 24.97 7.97
N LEU A 504 -5.42 25.15 9.26
CA LEU A 504 -6.24 24.22 10.04
C LEU A 504 -7.66 24.12 9.46
N SER A 505 -8.25 25.23 9.00
CA SER A 505 -9.53 25.21 8.28
C SER A 505 -9.44 24.41 6.97
N VAL A 506 -8.37 24.57 6.18
CA VAL A 506 -8.14 23.76 4.96
C VAL A 506 -8.02 22.27 5.29
N LEU A 507 -7.25 21.89 6.31
CA LEU A 507 -7.12 20.50 6.74
C LEU A 507 -8.45 19.89 7.19
N ASN A 508 -9.25 20.65 7.94
CA ASN A 508 -10.60 20.23 8.34
C ASN A 508 -11.51 20.05 7.12
N GLY A 509 -11.51 20.99 6.18
CA GLY A 509 -12.29 20.88 4.94
C GLY A 509 -11.90 19.67 4.09
N LEU A 510 -10.60 19.38 3.95
CA LEU A 510 -10.11 18.19 3.24
C LEU A 510 -10.58 16.89 3.91
N SER A 511 -10.60 16.88 5.25
CA SER A 511 -11.09 15.75 6.05
C SER A 511 -12.60 15.54 5.88
N GLU A 512 -13.36 16.63 5.89
CA GLU A 512 -14.81 16.62 5.71
C GLU A 512 -15.20 16.13 4.31
N VAL A 513 -14.57 16.68 3.25
CA VAL A 513 -14.77 16.23 1.87
C VAL A 513 -14.47 14.75 1.72
N THR A 514 -13.35 14.27 2.30
CA THR A 514 -12.99 12.85 2.31
C THR A 514 -14.09 12.00 2.96
N SER A 515 -14.54 12.38 4.16
CA SER A 515 -15.57 11.65 4.91
C SER A 515 -16.94 11.63 4.19
N LEU A 516 -17.36 12.76 3.61
CA LEU A 516 -18.61 12.85 2.87
C LEU A 516 -18.57 12.03 1.57
N ALA A 517 -17.46 12.08 0.82
CA ALA A 517 -17.31 11.31 -0.41
C ALA A 517 -17.30 9.80 -0.15
N THR A 518 -16.60 9.33 0.89
CA THR A 518 -16.61 7.92 1.29
C THR A 518 -18.01 7.44 1.68
N ARG A 519 -18.73 8.21 2.53
CA ARG A 519 -20.10 7.86 2.92
C ARG A 519 -21.06 7.83 1.73
N PHE A 520 -20.90 8.77 0.79
CA PHE A 520 -21.72 8.78 -0.41
C PHE A 520 -21.40 7.58 -1.31
N GLU A 521 -20.14 7.16 -1.41
CA GLU A 521 -19.74 5.98 -2.16
C GLU A 521 -20.36 4.70 -1.57
N GLU A 522 -20.27 4.53 -0.25
CA GLU A 522 -20.89 3.42 0.47
C GLU A 522 -22.40 3.35 0.20
N ALA A 523 -23.07 4.51 0.21
CA ALA A 523 -24.51 4.60 -0.08
C ALA A 523 -24.84 4.21 -1.53
N LEU A 524 -23.99 4.55 -2.51
CA LEU A 524 -24.16 4.12 -3.90
C LEU A 524 -24.03 2.59 -4.04
N VAL A 525 -23.07 1.97 -3.36
CA VAL A 525 -22.90 0.51 -3.36
C VAL A 525 -24.12 -0.18 -2.76
N VAL A 526 -24.62 0.32 -1.63
CA VAL A 526 -25.83 -0.22 -0.99
C VAL A 526 -27.06 -0.07 -1.89
N ARG A 527 -27.20 1.05 -2.62
CA ARG A 527 -28.31 1.28 -3.56
C ARG A 527 -28.31 0.28 -4.72
N THR A 528 -27.13 -0.04 -5.26
CA THR A 528 -27.01 -1.06 -6.33
C THR A 528 -27.49 -2.43 -5.85
N VAL A 529 -27.26 -2.76 -4.58
CA VAL A 529 -27.70 -4.02 -3.96
C VAL A 529 -29.17 -3.98 -3.55
N ARG A 530 -29.64 -2.86 -3.01
CA ARG A 530 -31.03 -2.67 -2.54
C ARG A 530 -31.72 -1.65 -3.45
N ARG A 531 -32.47 -2.15 -4.44
CA ARG A 531 -33.27 -1.36 -5.40
C ARG A 531 -34.22 -0.32 -4.77
N GLN A 532 -34.40 -0.30 -3.45
CA GLN A 532 -35.30 0.58 -2.69
C GLN A 532 -34.60 1.57 -1.75
N ALA A 533 -33.27 1.75 -1.79
CA ALA A 533 -32.66 2.86 -1.05
C ALA A 533 -33.24 4.20 -1.53
N SER A 534 -33.73 5.02 -0.59
CA SER A 534 -34.43 6.28 -0.89
C SER A 534 -33.53 7.26 -1.65
N ILE A 535 -33.97 7.63 -2.86
CA ILE A 535 -33.34 8.65 -3.72
C ILE A 535 -33.06 9.95 -2.93
N THR A 536 -33.92 10.28 -1.97
CA THR A 536 -33.80 11.46 -1.10
C THR A 536 -32.53 11.43 -0.25
N SER A 537 -32.12 10.26 0.25
CA SER A 537 -30.91 10.13 1.08
C SER A 537 -29.64 10.37 0.26
N THR A 538 -29.57 9.83 -0.95
CA THR A 538 -28.42 10.04 -1.85
C THR A 538 -28.31 11.48 -2.33
N GLN A 539 -29.43 12.16 -2.57
CA GLN A 539 -29.42 13.58 -2.95
C GLN A 539 -28.94 14.47 -1.80
N GLY A 540 -29.32 14.17 -0.56
CA GLY A 540 -28.82 14.90 0.62
C GLY A 540 -27.29 14.77 0.78
N MET A 541 -26.74 13.56 0.60
CA MET A 541 -25.29 13.33 0.65
C MET A 541 -24.55 14.05 -0.48
N HIS A 542 -25.09 14.02 -1.70
CA HIS A 542 -24.53 14.73 -2.84
C HIS A 542 -24.46 16.24 -2.60
N ASN A 543 -25.56 16.86 -2.16
CA ASN A 543 -25.60 18.30 -1.85
C ASN A 543 -24.60 18.68 -0.74
N ALA A 544 -24.52 17.85 0.32
CA ALA A 544 -23.57 18.06 1.41
C ALA A 544 -22.11 17.99 0.91
N LEU A 545 -21.79 17.02 0.05
CA LEU A 545 -20.45 16.89 -0.54
C LEU A 545 -20.10 18.11 -1.40
N VAL A 546 -20.98 18.53 -2.31
CA VAL A 546 -20.74 19.71 -3.17
C VAL A 546 -20.51 20.96 -2.32
N SER A 547 -21.36 21.18 -1.31
CA SER A 547 -21.22 22.32 -0.40
C SER A 547 -19.91 22.31 0.39
N ALA A 548 -19.46 21.13 0.86
CA ALA A 548 -18.19 21.00 1.55
C ALA A 548 -16.99 21.27 0.63
N MET A 549 -17.07 20.87 -0.63
CA MET A 549 -16.03 21.14 -1.63
C MET A 549 -15.95 22.65 -1.95
N ASP A 550 -17.08 23.34 -2.11
CA ASP A 550 -17.11 24.80 -2.30
C ASP A 550 -16.54 25.55 -1.10
N ALA A 551 -16.90 25.13 0.12
CA ALA A 551 -16.37 25.69 1.36
C ALA A 551 -14.85 25.49 1.45
N LEU A 552 -14.34 24.29 1.12
CA LEU A 552 -12.92 24.01 1.08
C LEU A 552 -12.17 24.91 0.06
N LEU A 553 -12.72 25.09 -1.14
CA LEU A 553 -12.12 25.99 -2.15
C LEU A 553 -12.12 27.45 -1.71
N ALA A 554 -13.08 27.87 -0.87
CA ALA A 554 -13.07 29.19 -0.23
C ALA A 554 -11.98 29.29 0.84
N SER A 555 -11.85 28.28 1.72
CA SER A 555 -10.78 28.23 2.74
C SER A 555 -9.38 28.23 2.11
N ILE A 556 -9.17 27.50 1.01
CA ILE A 556 -7.87 27.50 0.30
C ILE A 556 -7.55 28.90 -0.23
N ARG A 557 -8.52 29.61 -0.82
CA ARG A 557 -8.34 30.99 -1.29
C ARG A 557 -7.99 31.93 -0.14
N GLN A 558 -8.67 31.82 0.99
CA GLN A 558 -8.40 32.63 2.18
C GLN A 558 -6.98 32.36 2.73
N ALA A 559 -6.58 31.09 2.82
CA ALA A 559 -5.24 30.72 3.25
C ALA A 559 -4.15 31.29 2.32
N LEU A 560 -4.34 31.20 1.01
CA LEU A 560 -3.43 31.80 0.02
C LEU A 560 -3.30 33.32 0.19
N THR A 561 -4.40 34.03 0.44
CA THR A 561 -4.35 35.47 0.72
C THR A 561 -3.56 35.76 2.00
N LYS A 562 -3.81 35.01 3.09
CA LYS A 562 -3.11 35.24 4.37
C LYS A 562 -1.62 34.93 4.32
N LEU A 563 -1.21 33.90 3.58
CA LEU A 563 0.21 33.61 3.37
C LEU A 563 0.90 34.72 2.59
N ARG A 564 0.25 35.25 1.54
CA ARG A 564 0.79 36.37 0.78
C ARG A 564 0.93 37.64 1.62
N ASP A 565 -0.05 37.93 2.47
CA ASP A 565 -0.05 39.11 3.35
C ASP A 565 0.98 38.98 4.51
N SER A 566 1.47 37.77 4.80
CA SER A 566 2.45 37.53 5.88
C SER A 566 3.90 37.63 5.40
N GLY A 567 4.14 37.45 4.10
CA GLY A 567 5.47 37.55 3.47
C GLY A 567 5.80 38.92 2.87
N SER A 568 4.91 39.91 3.02
CA SER A 568 5.07 41.32 2.64
C SER A 568 5.24 42.19 3.88
#